data_AF-A0A2V7DN67-F1
#
_entry.id   AF-A0A2V7DN67-F1
#
_cell.length_a   1.000
_cell.length_b   1.000
_cell.length_c   1.000
_cell.angle_alpha   90.00
_cell.angle_beta   90.00
_cell.angle_gamma   90.00
#
_symmetry.space_group_name_H-M   'P 1'
#
loop_
_entity.id
_entity.type
_entity.pdbx_description
1 polymer ?
#
loop_
_entity_poly.entity_id
_entity_poly.type
_entity_poly.pdbx_seq_one_letter_code
_entity_poly.pdbx_strand_id
1 'polypeptide(L)'
;MLPHGVWIDRRGELLVCDRENDRVQVFDQQGKLLRIWPTTLIGPATFYVDRDDAVYIPEHNGGLVSVLTLDGERLAQWGDPSFRSVHSIWGDSRGDLYVVRPGAWGRTRRVVKHVRVG
;
A
#
# COMPACT_ATOMS: atom_id res chain seq x y z
N MET A 1 6.57 13.45 10.74
CA MET A 1 6.37 11.98 10.72
C MET A 1 4.88 11.74 10.82
N LEU A 2 4.26 11.33 9.72
CA LEU A 2 2.82 11.08 9.64
C LEU A 2 2.60 9.59 9.34
N PRO A 3 2.55 8.72 10.36
CA PRO A 3 2.15 7.34 10.17
C PRO A 3 0.70 7.32 9.71
N HIS A 4 0.43 6.63 8.61
CA HIS A 4 -0.88 6.70 7.95
C HIS A 4 -1.56 5.33 7.78
N GLY A 5 -0.78 4.25 7.77
CA GLY A 5 -1.28 2.90 7.61
C GLY A 5 -0.51 1.96 8.52
N VAL A 6 -1.19 0.93 9.01
CA VAL A 6 -0.61 -0.10 9.87
C VAL A 6 -1.17 -1.47 9.49
N TRP A 7 -0.34 -2.50 9.61
CA TRP A 7 -0.73 -3.90 9.37
C TRP A 7 0.11 -4.83 10.25
N ILE A 8 -0.46 -5.97 10.65
CA ILE A 8 0.31 -7.07 11.27
C ILE A 8 0.35 -8.21 10.26
N ASP A 9 1.55 -8.57 9.79
CA ASP A 9 1.70 -9.64 8.83
C ASP A 9 1.57 -11.03 9.46
N ARG A 10 1.65 -12.10 8.65
CA ARG A 10 1.54 -13.48 9.15
C ARG A 10 2.73 -13.92 10.02
N ARG A 11 3.85 -13.19 9.99
CA ARG A 11 5.03 -13.42 10.82
C ARG A 11 4.89 -12.75 12.20
N GLY A 12 3.83 -11.95 12.38
CA GLY A 12 3.54 -11.18 13.59
C GLY A 12 4.25 -9.84 13.63
N GLU A 13 4.88 -9.41 12.52
CA GLU A 13 5.61 -8.15 12.43
C GLU A 13 4.63 -6.99 12.15
N LEU A 14 4.85 -5.86 12.84
CA LEU A 14 4.05 -4.66 12.73
C LEU A 14 4.61 -3.74 11.64
N LEU A 15 3.91 -3.64 10.52
CA LEU A 15 4.25 -2.80 9.38
C LEU A 15 3.59 -1.42 9.53
N VAL A 16 4.34 -0.34 9.30
CA VAL A 16 3.84 1.04 9.42
C VAL A 16 4.23 1.85 8.19
N CYS A 17 3.24 2.41 7.48
CA CYS A 17 3.43 3.39 6.42
C CYS A 17 3.79 4.74 7.05
N ASP A 18 5.05 5.16 6.92
CA ASP A 18 5.53 6.46 7.37
C ASP A 18 5.49 7.43 6.17
N ARG A 19 4.30 8.02 5.95
CA ARG A 19 3.97 8.72 4.69
C ARG A 19 4.94 9.84 4.36
N GLU A 20 5.22 10.70 5.33
CA GLU A 20 6.06 11.90 5.12
C GLU A 20 7.54 11.57 4.93
N ASN A 21 7.95 10.35 5.25
CA ASN A 21 9.32 9.87 5.06
C ASN A 21 9.41 8.80 3.96
N ASP A 22 8.36 8.62 3.15
CA ASP A 22 8.41 7.85 1.91
C ASP A 22 8.88 6.38 2.09
N ARG A 23 8.52 5.78 3.23
CA ARG A 23 9.02 4.45 3.66
C ARG A 23 8.00 3.61 4.41
N VAL A 24 8.32 2.33 4.56
CA VAL A 24 7.67 1.42 5.51
C VAL A 24 8.66 1.05 6.61
N GLN A 25 8.20 1.16 7.86
CA GLN A 25 8.92 0.72 9.04
C GLN A 25 8.34 -0.61 9.52
N VAL A 26 9.20 -1.51 10.01
CA VAL A 26 8.81 -2.83 10.54
C VAL A 26 9.23 -2.91 11.99
N PHE A 27 8.28 -3.23 12.87
CA PHE A 27 8.48 -3.35 14.31
C PHE A 27 8.10 -4.76 14.80
N ASP A 28 8.59 -5.14 15.98
CA ASP A 28 7.93 -6.19 16.75
C ASP A 28 6.66 -5.63 17.43
N GLN A 29 5.88 -6.52 18.05
CA GLN A 29 4.62 -6.15 18.71
C GLN A 29 4.82 -5.36 20.01
N GLN A 30 6.06 -5.27 20.51
CA GLN A 30 6.43 -4.45 21.66
C GLN A 30 6.90 -3.05 21.23
N GLY A 31 6.91 -2.76 19.93
CA GLY A 31 7.26 -1.45 19.36
C GLY A 31 8.75 -1.25 19.10
N LYS A 32 9.58 -2.30 19.18
CA LYS A 32 10.99 -2.22 18.79
C LYS A 32 11.11 -2.20 17.28
N LEU A 33 11.80 -1.18 16.74
CA LEU A 33 12.10 -1.12 15.31
C LEU A 33 13.04 -2.27 14.93
N LEU A 34 12.61 -3.11 14.00
CA LEU A 34 13.39 -4.23 13.48
C LEU A 34 14.15 -3.82 12.22
N ARG A 35 13.46 -3.19 11.26
CA ARG A 35 14.02 -2.76 9.98
C ARG A 35 13.17 -1.70 9.28
N ILE A 36 13.74 -1.09 8.26
CA ILE A 36 13.05 -0.28 7.25
C ILE A 36 13.08 -1.09 5.96
N TRP A 37 11.98 -1.14 5.22
CA TRP A 37 11.98 -1.82 3.93
C TRP A 37 12.95 -1.19 2.93
N PRO A 38 13.62 -1.98 2.07
CA PRO A 38 14.62 -1.50 1.13
C PRO A 38 14.02 -0.85 -0.13
N THR A 39 12.74 -0.47 -0.10
CA THR A 39 12.03 0.12 -1.24
C THR A 39 11.60 1.55 -0.95
N THR A 40 11.92 2.44 -1.87
CA THR A 40 11.39 3.82 -1.90
C THR A 40 9.93 3.82 -2.37
N LEU A 41 9.07 4.51 -1.62
CA LEU A 41 7.66 4.75 -1.94
C LEU A 41 7.41 6.26 -2.00
N ILE A 42 6.27 6.69 -2.54
CA ILE A 42 5.92 8.12 -2.61
C ILE A 42 4.61 8.37 -1.87
N GLY A 43 4.73 8.68 -0.58
CA GLY A 43 3.62 8.91 0.33
C GLY A 43 2.76 7.66 0.56
N PRO A 44 3.30 6.55 1.08
CA PRO A 44 2.53 5.34 1.32
C PRO A 44 1.33 5.60 2.25
N ALA A 45 0.17 5.04 1.91
CA ALA A 45 -1.10 5.37 2.57
C ALA A 45 -1.64 4.28 3.50
N THR A 46 -1.78 3.06 2.98
CA THR A 46 -2.34 1.90 3.69
C THR A 46 -1.72 0.63 3.14
N PHE A 47 -1.97 -0.49 3.82
CA PHE A 47 -1.66 -1.83 3.32
C PHE A 47 -2.95 -2.56 2.97
N TYR A 48 -2.85 -3.44 1.98
CA TYR A 48 -3.65 -4.65 1.87
C TYR A 48 -2.66 -5.80 1.65
N VAL A 49 -2.74 -6.87 2.43
CA VAL A 49 -1.89 -8.06 2.26
C VAL A 49 -2.79 -9.23 1.91
N ASP A 50 -2.51 -9.89 0.79
CA ASP A 50 -3.30 -11.03 0.35
C ASP A 50 -2.85 -12.37 0.97
N ARG A 51 -3.59 -13.43 0.65
CA ARG A 51 -3.30 -14.80 1.13
C ARG A 51 -1.98 -15.37 0.62
N ASP A 52 -1.42 -14.80 -0.44
CA ASP A 52 -0.16 -15.22 -1.05
C ASP A 52 1.02 -14.35 -0.56
N ASP A 53 0.81 -13.51 0.46
CA ASP A 53 1.79 -12.55 1.02
C ASP A 53 2.23 -11.42 0.10
N ALA A 54 1.47 -11.16 -0.97
CA ALA A 54 1.68 -9.95 -1.73
C ALA A 54 1.11 -8.74 -0.95
N VAL A 55 1.95 -7.74 -0.74
CA VAL A 55 1.62 -6.48 -0.07
C VAL A 55 1.30 -5.43 -1.13
N TYR A 56 0.10 -4.88 -1.05
CA TYR A 56 -0.35 -3.80 -1.91
C TYR A 56 -0.38 -2.48 -1.14
N ILE A 57 0.30 -1.45 -1.67
CA ILE A 57 0.41 -0.14 -1.04
C ILE A 57 0.05 0.96 -2.03
N PRO A 58 -1.03 1.72 -1.79
CA PRO A 58 -1.28 2.96 -2.49
C PRO A 58 -0.27 4.04 -2.07
N GLU A 59 0.36 4.66 -3.05
CA GLU A 59 1.30 5.76 -2.91
C GLU A 59 0.57 7.08 -3.18
N HIS A 60 0.09 7.69 -2.09
CA HIS A 60 -0.79 8.85 -2.11
C HIS A 60 -0.20 10.02 -2.90
N ASN A 61 1.09 10.28 -2.71
CA ASN A 61 1.76 11.42 -3.31
C ASN A 61 2.24 11.10 -4.74
N GLY A 62 2.57 9.83 -5.01
CA GLY A 62 3.04 9.37 -6.33
C GLY A 62 1.94 9.13 -7.35
N GLY A 63 0.71 8.83 -6.90
CA GLY A 63 -0.35 8.34 -7.80
C GLY A 63 -0.06 6.94 -8.32
N LEU A 64 0.53 6.10 -7.47
CA LEU A 64 0.95 4.75 -7.80
C LEU A 64 0.32 3.76 -6.83
N VAL A 65 0.30 2.50 -7.22
CA VAL A 65 0.05 1.35 -6.34
C VAL A 65 1.21 0.39 -6.52
N SER A 66 1.91 0.13 -5.42
CA SER A 66 3.02 -0.83 -5.34
C SER A 66 2.51 -2.21 -4.96
N VAL A 67 3.05 -3.26 -5.59
CA VAL A 67 3.01 -4.65 -5.09
C VAL A 67 4.39 -5.02 -4.60
N LEU A 68 4.48 -5.50 -3.37
CA LEU A 68 5.73 -5.81 -2.68
C LEU A 68 5.64 -7.21 -2.05
N THR A 69 6.79 -7.80 -1.74
CA THR A 69 6.89 -8.93 -0.80
C THR A 69 6.77 -8.43 0.65
N LEU A 70 6.59 -9.33 1.62
CA LEU A 70 6.67 -8.99 3.05
C LEU A 70 8.04 -8.44 3.49
N ASP A 71 9.09 -8.70 2.70
CA ASP A 71 10.43 -8.18 2.93
C ASP A 71 10.65 -6.81 2.26
N GLY A 72 9.60 -6.29 1.62
CA GLY A 72 9.59 -4.98 1.00
C GLY A 72 10.23 -4.95 -0.38
N GLU A 73 10.42 -6.08 -1.06
CA GLU A 73 10.93 -6.13 -2.43
C GLU A 73 9.80 -5.87 -3.42
N ARG A 74 10.02 -4.98 -4.41
CA ARG A 74 8.99 -4.58 -5.38
C ARG A 74 8.77 -5.67 -6.43
N LEU A 75 7.57 -6.24 -6.44
CA LEU A 75 7.12 -7.21 -7.44
C LEU A 75 6.54 -6.52 -8.68
N ALA A 76 5.75 -5.47 -8.47
CA ALA A 76 5.14 -4.68 -9.53
C ALA A 76 4.79 -3.28 -9.04
N GLN A 77 4.48 -2.40 -9.98
CA GLN A 77 3.91 -1.09 -9.70
C GLN A 77 3.03 -0.68 -10.87
N TRP A 78 1.88 -0.08 -10.58
CA TRP A 78 1.04 0.51 -11.62
C TRP A 78 0.44 1.83 -11.12
N GLY A 79 -0.11 2.60 -12.05
CA GLY A 79 -0.70 3.90 -11.78
C GLY A 79 -0.15 4.96 -12.72
N ASP A 80 -0.69 6.16 -12.57
CA ASP A 80 -0.35 7.33 -13.37
C ASP A 80 -0.76 8.59 -12.59
N PRO A 81 -0.37 9.81 -13.02
CA PRO A 81 -0.69 11.03 -12.27
C PRO A 81 -2.18 11.25 -11.95
N SER A 82 -3.11 10.63 -12.69
CA SER A 82 -4.55 10.68 -12.39
C SER A 82 -4.95 9.88 -11.14
N PHE A 83 -4.08 9.03 -10.62
CA PHE A 83 -4.23 8.35 -9.34
C PHE A 83 -3.66 9.18 -8.18
N ARG A 84 -3.14 10.39 -8.42
CA ARG A 84 -2.64 11.24 -7.34
C ARG A 84 -3.72 11.45 -6.29
N SER A 85 -3.33 11.28 -5.03
CA SER A 85 -4.20 11.19 -3.86
C SER A 85 -4.95 9.85 -3.69
N VAL A 86 -4.53 8.78 -4.38
CA VAL A 86 -4.99 7.40 -4.12
C VAL A 86 -4.75 7.09 -2.65
N HIS A 87 -5.66 6.33 -2.04
CA HIS A 87 -5.66 6.24 -0.58
C HIS A 87 -5.95 4.84 -0.05
N SER A 88 -6.92 4.15 -0.65
CA SER A 88 -7.38 2.87 -0.14
C SER A 88 -7.40 1.82 -1.25
N ILE A 89 -7.06 0.60 -0.85
CA ILE A 89 -7.12 -0.60 -1.65
C ILE A 89 -7.65 -1.74 -0.78
N TRP A 90 -8.42 -2.65 -1.36
CA TRP A 90 -8.88 -3.87 -0.70
C TRP A 90 -9.04 -4.99 -1.73
N GLY A 91 -8.88 -6.25 -1.34
CA GLY A 91 -9.12 -7.39 -2.21
C GLY A 91 -10.29 -8.26 -1.76
N ASP A 92 -10.91 -8.97 -2.70
CA ASP A 92 -11.92 -9.99 -2.40
C ASP A 92 -11.37 -11.42 -2.42
N SER A 93 -12.22 -12.41 -2.11
CA SER A 93 -11.82 -13.82 -2.04
C SER A 93 -11.35 -14.41 -3.37
N ARG A 94 -11.73 -13.82 -4.51
CA ARG A 94 -11.27 -14.23 -5.84
C ARG A 94 -9.89 -13.66 -6.18
N GLY A 95 -9.40 -12.70 -5.39
CA GLY A 95 -8.16 -11.97 -5.66
C GLY A 95 -8.36 -10.73 -6.54
N ASP A 96 -9.61 -10.30 -6.77
CA ASP A 96 -9.85 -9.01 -7.43
C ASP A 96 -9.51 -7.87 -6.45
N LEU A 97 -8.97 -6.76 -6.96
CA LEU A 97 -8.61 -5.58 -6.18
C LEU A 97 -9.58 -4.43 -6.42
N TYR A 98 -9.89 -3.68 -5.38
CA TYR A 98 -10.75 -2.52 -5.39
C TYR A 98 -9.92 -1.31 -4.95
N VAL A 99 -9.65 -0.40 -5.87
CA VAL A 99 -8.79 0.76 -5.64
C VAL A 99 -9.63 2.03 -5.70
N VAL A 100 -9.52 2.90 -4.70
CA VAL A 100 -10.17 4.22 -4.75
C VAL A 100 -9.37 5.12 -5.68
N ARG A 101 -9.91 5.38 -6.88
CA ARG A 101 -9.36 6.35 -7.81
C ARG A 101 -9.87 7.76 -7.46
N PRO A 102 -8.97 8.71 -7.18
CA PRO A 102 -9.33 10.11 -6.99
C PRO A 102 -9.96 10.70 -8.25
N GLY A 103 -10.93 11.59 -8.08
CA GLY A 103 -11.36 12.48 -9.16
C GLY A 103 -10.39 13.65 -9.29
N ALA A 104 -10.39 14.34 -10.44
CA ALA A 104 -9.82 15.68 -10.52
C ALA A 104 -10.48 16.58 -9.45
N TRP A 105 -9.81 17.66 -9.04
CA TRP A 105 -10.35 18.61 -8.07
C TRP A 105 -11.82 18.97 -8.36
N GLY A 106 -12.70 18.75 -7.36
CA GLY A 106 -14.14 18.96 -7.49
C GLY A 106 -14.95 17.82 -8.11
N ARG A 107 -14.32 16.71 -8.52
CA ARG A 107 -15.01 15.50 -9.03
C ARG A 107 -15.07 14.39 -7.99
N THR A 108 -16.12 13.58 -8.06
CA THR A 108 -16.34 12.43 -7.18
C THR A 108 -15.26 11.38 -7.35
N ARG A 109 -14.81 10.81 -6.22
CA ARG A 109 -13.95 9.62 -6.19
C ARG A 109 -14.73 8.42 -6.73
N ARG A 110 -14.03 7.47 -7.34
CA ARG A 110 -14.62 6.24 -7.87
C ARG A 110 -13.87 5.04 -7.33
N VAL A 111 -14.57 3.93 -7.12
CA VAL A 111 -13.93 2.63 -6.87
C VAL A 111 -13.69 1.97 -8.23
N VAL A 112 -12.45 1.62 -8.50
CA VAL A 112 -12.03 0.89 -9.70
C VAL A 112 -11.75 -0.55 -9.29
N LYS A 113 -12.43 -1.50 -9.95
CA LYS A 113 -12.19 -2.93 -9.77
C LYS A 113 -11.13 -3.39 -10.78
N HIS A 114 -10.04 -3.97 -10.30
CA HIS A 114 -9.04 -4.68 -11.07
C HIS A 114 -9.28 -6.17 -10.91
N VAL A 115 -9.54 -6.86 -12.03
CA VAL A 115 -9.84 -8.30 -12.03
C VAL A 115 -8.54 -9.08 -12.17
N ARG A 116 -8.34 -10.07 -11.31
CA ARG A 116 -7.18 -10.96 -11.45
C ARG A 116 -7.40 -11.87 -12.65
N VAL A 117 -6.50 -11.82 -13.62
CA VAL A 117 -6.46 -12.76 -14.74
C VAL A 117 -5.43 -13.84 -14.39
N GLY A 118 -5.85 -15.10 -14.49
CA GLY A 118 -5.01 -16.27 -14.20
C GLY A 118 -3.88 -16.46 -15.21
#